data_AF-A0A7S2CG00-F1
#
_entry.id   AF-A0A7S2CG00-F1
#
_cell.length_a   1.000
_cell.length_b   1.000
_cell.length_c   1.000
_cell.angle_alpha   90.00
_cell.angle_beta   90.00
_cell.angle_gamma   90.00
#
_symmetry.space_group_name_H-M   'P 1'
#
loop_
_entity.id
_entity.type
_entity.pdbx_description
1 polymer ?
#
loop_
_entity_poly.entity_id
_entity_poly.type
_entity_poly.pdbx_seq_one_letter_code
_entity_poly.pdbx_strand_id
1 'polypeptide(L)'
;MQSGHHDGDVVVCGKWREQVLFGRGGDSSRAPRTCALLESVLPDAVELCHEGAGEIIFSLLDSRTHIAPHCAPSNLRLTAHLGLIIPSQSQGGVDEECAGAGETTLPERVPRNRGMECGIRVGSEWRKWEEGKVLIFDDSFEHEVINFTPHYRAILLIRFWHPDIAAESSRQAALKQSHDDREASFRLRKFPPLPQSCSDALCECISGARPCPECQQTGTGWTLSFAAHAAEGSDVTTSDYEGGTTAALQATCVCGAVLRSK
;
A
#
# COMPACT_ATOMS: atom_id res chain seq x y z
N MET A 1 3.21 6.81 -1.01
CA MET A 1 3.13 5.38 -1.32
C MET A 1 2.53 4.67 -0.11
N GLN A 2 1.36 4.06 -0.26
CA GLN A 2 0.79 3.22 0.78
C GLN A 2 1.57 1.91 0.77
N SER A 3 2.34 1.65 1.82
CA SER A 3 2.73 0.27 2.09
C SER A 3 1.58 -0.36 2.90
N GLY A 4 1.21 -1.62 2.67
CA GLY A 4 0.06 -2.28 3.33
C GLY A 4 0.45 -2.78 4.73
N HIS A 5 -0.43 -2.66 5.73
CA HIS A 5 -0.32 -3.45 6.98
C HIS A 5 -1.36 -4.57 6.96
N HIS A 6 -2.43 -4.36 6.20
CA HIS A 6 -3.39 -5.34 5.76
C HIS A 6 -3.54 -5.23 4.25
N ASP A 7 -3.49 -6.36 3.55
CA ASP A 7 -3.70 -6.45 2.10
C ASP A 7 -5.00 -5.78 1.63
N GLY A 8 -6.01 -5.67 2.51
CA GLY A 8 -7.24 -4.91 2.25
C GLY A 8 -7.07 -3.39 2.11
N ASP A 9 -6.05 -2.78 2.72
CA ASP A 9 -5.88 -1.31 2.77
C ASP A 9 -5.55 -0.71 1.39
N VAL A 10 -5.01 -1.54 0.49
CA VAL A 10 -4.64 -1.16 -0.87
C VAL A 10 -5.76 -1.43 -1.87
N VAL A 11 -6.87 -2.05 -1.46
CA VAL A 11 -8.02 -2.30 -2.35
C VAL A 11 -8.82 -1.01 -2.49
N VAL A 12 -8.77 -0.42 -3.68
CA VAL A 12 -9.52 0.81 -4.01
C VAL A 12 -11.00 0.50 -4.21
N CYS A 13 -11.28 -0.59 -4.91
CA CYS A 13 -12.64 -1.07 -5.18
C CYS A 13 -12.64 -2.60 -5.38
N GLY A 14 -13.82 -3.21 -5.27
CA GLY A 14 -14.01 -4.65 -5.40
C GLY A 14 -13.61 -5.41 -4.13
N LYS A 15 -13.20 -6.68 -4.28
CA LYS A 15 -12.86 -7.56 -3.16
C LYS A 15 -11.65 -8.42 -3.46
N TRP A 16 -10.73 -8.45 -2.51
CA TRP A 16 -9.60 -9.36 -2.47
C TRP A 16 -9.74 -10.29 -1.26
N ARG A 17 -9.60 -11.60 -1.50
CA ARG A 17 -9.63 -12.63 -0.46
C ARG A 17 -8.38 -13.50 -0.56
N GLU A 18 -7.94 -13.97 0.59
CA GLU A 18 -6.72 -14.76 0.72
C GLU A 18 -6.98 -16.00 1.55
N GLN A 19 -6.41 -17.11 1.13
CA GLN A 19 -6.25 -18.30 1.96
C GLN A 19 -4.76 -18.52 2.15
N VAL A 20 -4.27 -18.19 3.35
CA VAL A 20 -2.87 -18.40 3.73
C VAL A 20 -2.64 -19.90 3.96
N LEU A 21 -1.66 -20.47 3.27
CA LEU A 21 -1.20 -21.85 3.46
C LEU A 21 0.01 -21.88 4.40
N PHE A 22 1.00 -21.03 4.12
CA PHE A 22 2.20 -20.82 4.95
C PHE A 22 2.38 -19.33 5.21
N GLY A 23 2.78 -18.98 6.43
CA GLY A 23 2.89 -17.60 6.91
C GLY A 23 2.07 -17.37 8.17
N ARG A 24 1.82 -16.11 8.51
CA ARG A 24 1.10 -15.75 9.74
C ARG A 24 -0.36 -16.20 9.67
N GLY A 25 -0.75 -17.13 10.53
CA GLY A 25 -2.11 -17.67 10.55
C GLY A 25 -2.43 -18.64 9.40
N GLY A 26 -1.40 -19.20 8.76
CA GLY A 26 -1.56 -20.21 7.71
C GLY A 26 -2.20 -21.49 8.21
N ASP A 27 -3.00 -22.13 7.34
CA ASP A 27 -3.65 -23.41 7.60
C ASP A 27 -3.40 -24.37 6.44
N SER A 28 -2.41 -25.25 6.60
CA SER A 28 -2.03 -26.24 5.59
C SER A 28 -3.09 -27.31 5.35
N SER A 29 -4.03 -27.51 6.29
CA SER A 29 -5.12 -28.47 6.16
C SER A 29 -6.13 -28.10 5.06
N ARG A 30 -6.13 -26.83 4.63
CA ARG A 30 -6.98 -26.31 3.56
C ARG A 30 -6.57 -26.82 2.18
N ALA A 31 -5.31 -27.19 2.00
CA ALA A 31 -4.77 -27.73 0.76
C ALA A 31 -3.60 -28.70 1.01
N PRO A 32 -3.84 -29.87 1.63
CA PRO A 32 -2.77 -30.72 2.16
C PRO A 32 -1.84 -31.26 1.07
N ARG A 33 -2.38 -31.58 -0.13
CA ARG A 33 -1.57 -32.04 -1.27
C ARG A 33 -0.66 -30.94 -1.80
N THR A 34 -1.16 -29.71 -1.89
CA THR A 34 -0.39 -28.54 -2.33
C THR A 34 0.70 -28.23 -1.31
N CYS A 35 0.38 -28.25 -0.01
CA CYS A 35 1.34 -27.97 1.05
C CYS A 35 2.48 -29.00 1.07
N ALA A 36 2.17 -30.30 0.99
CA ALA A 36 3.19 -31.34 0.90
C ALA A 36 4.09 -31.18 -0.34
N LEU A 37 3.52 -30.77 -1.48
CA LEU A 37 4.31 -30.50 -2.68
C LEU A 37 5.24 -29.29 -2.47
N LEU A 38 4.72 -28.19 -1.90
CA LEU A 38 5.50 -26.98 -1.61
C LEU A 38 6.66 -27.25 -0.64
N GLU A 39 6.42 -28.01 0.43
CA GLU A 39 7.46 -28.44 1.37
C GLU A 39 8.56 -29.26 0.67
N SER A 40 8.19 -30.08 -0.31
CA SER A 40 9.16 -30.92 -1.03
C SER A 40 9.93 -30.18 -2.14
N VAL A 41 9.28 -29.26 -2.85
CA VAL A 41 9.84 -28.62 -4.05
C VAL A 41 10.44 -27.24 -3.75
N LEU A 42 9.87 -26.53 -2.78
CA LEU A 42 10.26 -25.16 -2.40
C LEU A 42 10.47 -25.02 -0.89
N PRO A 43 11.34 -25.85 -0.27
CA PRO A 43 11.55 -25.83 1.18
C PRO A 43 12.00 -24.46 1.68
N ASP A 44 12.88 -23.78 0.95
CA ASP A 44 13.39 -22.45 1.31
C ASP A 44 12.28 -21.37 1.32
N ALA A 45 11.24 -21.50 0.49
CA ALA A 45 10.11 -20.59 0.50
C ALA A 45 9.21 -20.83 1.72
N VAL A 46 9.02 -22.09 2.10
CA VAL A 46 8.29 -22.48 3.31
C VAL A 46 9.04 -22.02 4.56
N GLU A 47 10.37 -22.19 4.58
CA GLU A 47 11.25 -21.67 5.63
C GLU A 47 11.11 -20.15 5.78
N LEU A 48 11.17 -19.39 4.67
CA LEU A 48 10.97 -17.93 4.69
C LEU A 48 9.61 -17.54 5.33
N CYS A 49 8.57 -18.34 5.10
CA CYS A 49 7.27 -18.15 5.72
C CYS A 49 7.29 -18.39 7.24
N HIS A 50 8.01 -19.42 7.69
CA HIS A 50 8.19 -19.70 9.12
C HIS A 50 8.99 -18.61 9.85
N GLU A 51 9.94 -17.99 9.16
CA GLU A 51 10.70 -16.83 9.65
C GLU A 51 9.86 -15.52 9.64
N GLY A 52 8.61 -15.57 9.19
CA GLY A 52 7.70 -14.42 9.18
C GLY A 52 8.02 -13.36 8.12
N ALA A 53 8.91 -13.71 7.17
CA ALA A 53 9.38 -12.83 6.10
C ALA A 53 8.81 -13.22 4.72
N GLY A 54 7.87 -14.16 4.67
CA GLY A 54 7.19 -14.61 3.45
C GLY A 54 5.81 -15.16 3.73
N GLU A 55 5.04 -15.32 2.66
CA GLU A 55 3.73 -15.98 2.69
C GLU A 55 3.53 -16.78 1.41
N ILE A 56 2.82 -17.90 1.53
CA ILE A 56 2.30 -18.68 0.41
C ILE A 56 0.79 -18.74 0.55
N ILE A 57 0.07 -18.17 -0.43
CA ILE A 57 -1.37 -17.95 -0.33
C ILE A 57 -2.07 -18.31 -1.63
N PHE A 58 -3.31 -18.79 -1.54
CA PHE A 58 -4.25 -18.62 -2.65
C PHE A 58 -4.81 -17.20 -2.60
N SER A 59 -4.57 -16.43 -3.65
CA SER A 59 -5.03 -15.05 -3.79
C SER A 59 -6.18 -15.00 -4.80
N LEU A 60 -7.37 -14.65 -4.32
CA LEU A 60 -8.60 -14.53 -5.10
C LEU A 60 -8.98 -13.06 -5.25
N LEU A 61 -9.08 -12.63 -6.50
CA LEU A 61 -9.44 -11.26 -6.84
C LEU A 61 -10.79 -11.27 -7.55
N ASP A 62 -11.83 -10.73 -6.92
CA ASP A 62 -13.19 -10.73 -7.48
C ASP A 62 -13.27 -9.81 -8.72
N SER A 63 -14.37 -9.92 -9.46
CA SER A 63 -14.70 -9.02 -10.57
C SER A 63 -14.75 -7.56 -10.12
N ARG A 64 -14.35 -6.64 -11.01
CA ARG A 64 -14.30 -5.20 -10.79
C ARG A 64 -13.47 -4.78 -9.57
N THR A 65 -12.32 -5.42 -9.38
CA THR A 65 -11.40 -5.14 -8.28
C THR A 65 -10.17 -4.39 -8.76
N HIS A 66 -9.75 -3.38 -8.00
CA HIS A 66 -8.52 -2.62 -8.22
C HIS A 66 -7.73 -2.54 -6.93
N ILE A 67 -6.48 -3.00 -6.98
CA ILE A 67 -5.49 -2.81 -5.93
C ILE A 67 -4.59 -1.65 -6.38
N ALA A 68 -4.55 -0.60 -5.56
CA ALA A 68 -3.77 0.61 -5.79
C ALA A 68 -2.28 0.32 -5.99
N PRO A 69 -1.53 1.25 -6.61
CA PRO A 69 -0.07 1.20 -6.61
C PRO A 69 0.51 1.13 -5.18
N HIS A 70 1.28 0.09 -4.90
CA HIS A 70 1.91 -0.15 -3.60
C HIS A 70 3.24 -0.89 -3.76
N CYS A 71 4.00 -0.98 -2.66
CA CYS A 71 5.25 -1.74 -2.59
C CYS A 71 5.26 -2.59 -1.32
N ALA A 72 5.92 -3.74 -1.40
CA ALA A 72 6.37 -4.47 -0.23
C ALA A 72 7.43 -3.66 0.55
N PRO A 73 7.56 -3.87 1.87
CA PRO A 73 8.49 -3.10 2.70
C PRO A 73 9.96 -3.47 2.50
N SER A 74 10.29 -4.58 1.83
CA SER A 74 11.65 -5.08 1.69
C SER A 74 11.84 -5.84 0.37
N ASN A 75 13.07 -5.82 -0.15
CA ASN A 75 13.52 -6.55 -1.35
C ASN A 75 14.20 -7.89 -1.02
N LEU A 76 14.06 -8.38 0.21
CA LEU A 76 14.60 -9.67 0.69
C LEU A 76 14.16 -10.88 -0.17
N ARG A 77 13.05 -10.74 -0.88
CA ARG A 77 12.32 -11.83 -1.51
C ARG A 77 11.84 -11.42 -2.89
N LEU A 78 11.59 -12.43 -3.71
CA LEU A 78 10.81 -12.29 -4.94
C LEU A 78 9.44 -12.91 -4.74
N THR A 79 8.50 -12.49 -5.59
CA THR A 79 7.12 -12.99 -5.60
C THR A 79 6.85 -13.74 -6.90
N ALA A 80 6.42 -14.99 -6.80
CA ALA A 80 5.91 -15.80 -7.90
C ALA A 80 4.39 -15.91 -7.83
N HIS A 81 3.73 -15.67 -8.96
CA HIS A 81 2.30 -15.87 -9.16
C HIS A 81 2.07 -17.01 -10.16
N LEU A 82 1.59 -18.15 -9.69
CA LEU A 82 1.11 -19.24 -10.55
C LEU A 82 -0.37 -18.99 -10.88
N GLY A 83 -0.69 -18.84 -12.17
CA GLY A 83 -2.07 -18.70 -12.63
C GLY A 83 -2.88 -19.98 -12.43
N LEU A 84 -3.99 -19.92 -11.69
CA LEU A 84 -4.87 -21.07 -11.47
C LEU A 84 -6.17 -20.93 -12.25
N ILE A 85 -6.85 -19.79 -12.10
CA ILE A 85 -8.08 -19.43 -12.81
C ILE A 85 -7.89 -18.01 -13.31
N ILE A 86 -7.69 -17.85 -14.61
CA ILE A 86 -7.42 -16.55 -15.22
C ILE A 86 -8.55 -16.22 -16.20
N PRO A 87 -9.34 -15.16 -15.95
CA PRO A 87 -10.44 -14.81 -16.83
C PRO A 87 -9.94 -14.44 -18.22
N SER A 88 -10.64 -14.96 -19.23
CA SER A 88 -10.43 -14.53 -20.61
C SER A 88 -10.69 -13.04 -20.72
N GLN A 89 -9.79 -12.36 -21.42
CA GLN A 89 -10.02 -10.96 -21.79
C GLN A 89 -11.12 -10.95 -22.85
N SER A 90 -12.08 -10.04 -22.76
CA SER A 90 -12.99 -9.84 -23.87
C SER A 90 -12.16 -9.41 -25.08
N GLN A 91 -12.31 -10.08 -26.23
CA GLN A 91 -11.84 -9.54 -27.50
C GLN A 91 -12.79 -8.42 -27.92
N GLY A 92 -12.80 -7.35 -27.13
CA GLY A 92 -13.44 -6.10 -27.45
C GLY A 92 -12.34 -5.07 -27.56
N GLY A 93 -12.13 -4.54 -28.77
CA GLY A 93 -11.78 -3.13 -28.85
C GLY A 93 -12.78 -2.34 -28.01
N VAL A 94 -12.40 -1.15 -27.58
CA VAL A 94 -13.34 -0.17 -27.06
C VAL A 94 -14.42 0.10 -28.11
N ASP A 95 -15.45 -0.74 -28.15
CA ASP A 95 -16.70 -0.42 -28.80
C ASP A 95 -17.41 0.51 -27.82
N GLU A 96 -17.75 1.70 -28.31
CA GLU A 96 -18.41 2.82 -27.64
C GLU A 96 -19.82 2.49 -27.09
N GLU A 97 -20.13 1.23 -26.80
CA GLU A 97 -21.45 0.78 -26.36
C GLU A 97 -21.54 0.58 -24.84
N CYS A 98 -21.00 1.55 -24.09
CA CYS A 98 -21.43 1.85 -22.72
C CYS A 98 -22.08 3.24 -22.62
N ALA A 99 -22.65 3.74 -23.72
CA ALA A 99 -23.44 4.98 -23.75
C ALA A 99 -24.94 4.77 -23.44
N GLY A 100 -25.36 3.56 -23.04
CA GLY A 100 -26.79 3.18 -23.01
C GLY A 100 -27.35 2.62 -21.70
N ALA A 101 -26.61 2.65 -20.59
CA ALA A 101 -27.14 2.24 -19.28
C ALA A 101 -26.70 3.25 -18.21
N GLY A 102 -27.68 3.77 -17.48
CA GLY A 102 -27.56 4.92 -16.57
C GLY A 102 -26.24 5.00 -15.78
N GLU A 103 -25.56 6.11 -16.01
CA GLU A 103 -24.76 6.90 -15.07
C GLU A 103 -24.43 6.18 -13.74
N THR A 104 -23.53 5.20 -13.80
CA THR A 104 -22.68 4.84 -12.66
C THR A 104 -21.27 5.02 -13.15
N THR A 105 -20.76 6.23 -13.03
CA THR A 105 -19.39 6.61 -13.37
C THR A 105 -18.43 5.66 -12.66
N LEU A 106 -17.71 4.83 -13.43
CA LEU A 106 -16.49 4.23 -12.94
C LEU A 106 -15.57 5.39 -12.52
N PRO A 107 -14.93 5.34 -11.34
CA PRO A 107 -14.16 6.46 -10.84
C PRO A 107 -13.07 6.85 -11.84
N GLU A 108 -12.96 8.15 -12.08
CA GLU A 108 -12.15 8.84 -13.09
C GLU A 108 -10.62 8.56 -13.00
N ARG A 109 -10.20 7.77 -12.00
CA ARG A 109 -8.81 7.42 -11.70
C ARG A 109 -8.36 6.04 -12.17
N VAL A 110 -9.21 5.24 -12.83
CA VAL A 110 -8.74 4.00 -13.45
C VAL A 110 -8.04 4.37 -14.78
N PRO A 111 -6.73 4.13 -14.94
CA PRO A 111 -6.05 4.41 -16.20
C PRO A 111 -6.81 3.71 -17.33
N ARG A 112 -7.23 4.46 -18.36
CA ARG A 112 -7.83 3.91 -19.59
C ARG A 112 -6.89 2.84 -20.12
N ASN A 113 -7.16 1.58 -19.80
CA ASN A 113 -6.16 0.54 -19.95
C ASN A 113 -6.00 0.19 -21.43
N ARG A 114 -4.77 -0.16 -21.83
CA ARG A 114 -4.38 -0.57 -23.19
C ARG A 114 -4.99 -1.94 -23.57
N GLY A 115 -6.31 -2.09 -23.51
CA GLY A 115 -7.02 -3.34 -23.79
C GLY A 115 -6.73 -4.47 -22.79
N MET A 116 -6.45 -4.15 -21.52
CA MET A 116 -6.19 -5.13 -20.47
C MET A 116 -7.22 -4.97 -19.34
N GLU A 117 -8.03 -5.99 -19.13
CA GLU A 117 -9.08 -6.01 -18.10
C GLU A 117 -8.59 -6.71 -16.83
N CYS A 118 -7.68 -7.67 -16.93
CA CYS A 118 -7.03 -8.29 -15.78
C CYS A 118 -5.52 -8.36 -16.00
N GLY A 119 -4.76 -7.80 -15.06
CA GLY A 119 -3.31 -7.73 -15.15
C GLY A 119 -2.64 -7.11 -13.94
N ILE A 120 -1.32 -7.16 -13.97
CA ILE A 120 -0.43 -6.55 -12.98
C ILE A 120 0.54 -5.62 -13.69
N ARG A 121 0.74 -4.44 -13.12
CA ARG A 121 1.84 -3.54 -13.46
C ARG A 121 2.93 -3.70 -12.42
N VAL A 122 4.19 -3.81 -12.85
CA VAL A 122 5.36 -3.71 -11.97
C VAL A 122 6.29 -2.68 -12.58
N GLY A 123 6.60 -1.62 -11.85
CA GLY A 123 7.26 -0.44 -12.40
C GLY A 123 6.45 0.15 -13.56
N SER A 124 7.04 0.18 -14.76
CA SER A 124 6.40 0.69 -15.98
C SER A 124 5.73 -0.38 -16.84
N GLU A 125 5.85 -1.66 -16.47
CA GLU A 125 5.48 -2.77 -17.34
C GLU A 125 4.21 -3.48 -16.88
N TRP A 126 3.22 -3.54 -17.78
CA TRP A 126 2.02 -4.37 -17.59
C TRP A 126 2.24 -5.79 -18.11
N ARG A 127 1.73 -6.78 -17.37
CA ARG A 127 1.72 -8.20 -17.72
C ARG A 127 0.39 -8.85 -17.37
N LYS A 128 0.07 -9.91 -18.10
CA LYS A 128 -1.10 -10.78 -17.84
C LYS A 128 -0.63 -12.07 -17.17
N TRP A 129 -1.51 -12.69 -16.40
CA TRP A 129 -1.34 -14.07 -16.00
C TRP A 129 -1.82 -15.02 -17.09
N GLU A 130 -1.34 -16.26 -17.04
CA GLU A 130 -1.84 -17.36 -17.84
C GLU A 130 -2.01 -18.58 -16.93
N GLU A 131 -3.06 -19.36 -17.14
CA GLU A 131 -3.29 -20.58 -16.36
C GLU A 131 -2.13 -21.57 -16.54
N GLY A 132 -1.68 -22.15 -15.43
CA GLY A 132 -0.56 -23.09 -15.40
C GLY A 132 0.82 -22.45 -15.59
N LYS A 133 0.93 -21.13 -15.79
CA LYS A 133 2.21 -20.44 -15.93
C LYS A 133 2.53 -19.59 -14.70
N VAL A 134 3.83 -19.43 -14.46
CA VAL A 134 4.38 -18.62 -13.36
C VAL A 134 4.86 -17.28 -13.89
N LEU A 135 4.43 -16.20 -13.24
CA LEU A 135 4.97 -14.86 -13.39
C LEU A 135 5.79 -14.53 -12.14
N ILE A 136 7.07 -14.18 -12.30
CA ILE A 136 7.98 -13.81 -11.21
C ILE A 136 8.30 -12.32 -11.31
N PHE A 137 8.26 -11.62 -10.19
CA PHE A 137 8.59 -10.21 -10.09
C PHE A 137 9.06 -9.87 -8.68
N ASP A 138 9.67 -8.69 -8.56
CA ASP A 138 10.07 -8.12 -7.27
C ASP A 138 8.95 -7.18 -6.79
N ASP A 139 8.28 -7.55 -5.69
CA ASP A 139 7.18 -6.76 -5.11
C ASP A 139 7.68 -5.56 -4.29
N SER A 140 8.99 -5.37 -4.14
CA SER A 140 9.55 -4.13 -3.58
C SER A 140 9.47 -2.94 -4.54
N PHE A 141 9.34 -3.21 -5.84
CA PHE A 141 8.98 -2.21 -6.84
C PHE A 141 7.48 -1.88 -6.74
N GLU A 142 7.13 -0.65 -7.11
CA GLU A 142 5.73 -0.24 -7.18
C GLU A 142 4.96 -1.13 -8.14
N HIS A 143 3.87 -1.71 -7.65
CA HIS A 143 3.02 -2.58 -8.43
C HIS A 143 1.55 -2.30 -8.17
N GLU A 144 0.73 -2.60 -9.18
CA GLU A 144 -0.69 -2.29 -9.24
C GLU A 144 -1.41 -3.47 -9.90
N VAL A 145 -2.59 -3.82 -9.40
CA VAL A 145 -3.29 -5.02 -9.86
C VAL A 145 -4.75 -4.70 -10.16
N ILE A 146 -5.25 -5.17 -11.29
CA ILE A 146 -6.65 -5.00 -11.69
C ILE A 146 -7.31 -6.31 -12.09
N ASN A 147 -8.61 -6.40 -11.87
CA ASN A 147 -9.50 -7.36 -12.49
C ASN A 147 -10.88 -6.73 -12.74
N PHE A 148 -11.07 -6.18 -13.94
CA PHE A 148 -12.34 -5.63 -14.43
C PHE A 148 -13.13 -6.60 -15.31
N THR A 149 -12.66 -7.84 -15.46
CA THR A 149 -13.44 -8.90 -16.12
C THR A 149 -14.68 -9.26 -15.30
N PRO A 150 -15.71 -9.90 -15.87
CA PRO A 150 -16.91 -10.32 -15.13
C PRO A 150 -16.69 -11.53 -14.20
N HIS A 151 -15.49 -12.11 -14.16
CA HIS A 151 -15.16 -13.30 -13.38
C HIS A 151 -14.06 -13.01 -12.36
N TYR A 152 -13.97 -13.86 -11.33
CA TYR A 152 -12.87 -13.77 -10.38
C TYR A 152 -11.58 -14.36 -10.99
N ARG A 153 -10.44 -13.91 -10.48
CA ARG A 153 -9.11 -14.42 -10.83
C ARG A 153 -8.47 -15.06 -9.61
N ALA A 154 -8.01 -16.31 -9.72
CA ALA A 154 -7.30 -17.02 -8.67
C ALA A 154 -5.86 -17.34 -9.08
N ILE A 155 -4.92 -17.10 -8.17
CA ILE A 155 -3.51 -17.49 -8.31
C ILE A 155 -3.02 -18.18 -7.03
N LEU A 156 -1.93 -18.94 -7.15
CA LEU A 156 -1.08 -19.27 -6.01
C LEU A 156 0.08 -18.26 -5.98
N LEU A 157 0.14 -17.45 -4.94
CA LEU A 157 1.24 -16.51 -4.68
C LEU A 157 2.24 -17.20 -3.76
N ILE A 158 3.51 -17.17 -4.14
CA ILE A 158 4.63 -17.75 -3.41
C ILE A 158 5.71 -16.68 -3.27
N ARG A 159 6.03 -16.30 -2.03
CA ARG A 159 7.21 -15.48 -1.73
C ARG A 159 8.38 -16.38 -1.41
N PHE A 160 9.52 -16.14 -2.04
CA PHE A 160 10.74 -16.92 -1.85
C PHE A 160 11.97 -16.02 -1.82
N TRP A 161 13.07 -16.49 -1.24
CA TRP A 161 14.30 -15.72 -1.10
C TRP A 161 14.77 -15.10 -2.41
N HIS A 162 15.24 -13.86 -2.34
CA HIS A 162 15.95 -13.27 -3.46
C HIS A 162 17.20 -14.12 -3.77
N PRO A 163 17.47 -14.49 -5.04
CA PRO A 163 18.53 -15.44 -5.38
C PRO A 163 19.93 -14.97 -4.96
N ASP A 164 20.15 -13.65 -4.87
CA ASP A 164 21.42 -13.08 -4.39
C ASP A 164 21.63 -13.26 -2.86
N ILE A 165 20.63 -13.75 -2.14
CA ILE A 165 20.66 -14.06 -0.70
C ILE A 165 20.70 -15.59 -0.52
N ALA A 166 21.62 -16.23 -1.25
CA ALA A 166 21.76 -17.69 -1.25
C ALA A 166 22.49 -18.23 -0.01
N ALA A 167 23.39 -17.44 0.59
CA ALA A 167 24.17 -17.89 1.73
C ALA A 167 23.35 -17.80 3.03
N GLU A 168 23.23 -18.92 3.75
CA GLU A 168 22.53 -19.01 5.04
C GLU A 168 23.03 -17.95 6.05
N SER A 169 24.34 -17.72 6.08
CA SER A 169 24.96 -16.69 6.93
C SER A 169 24.45 -15.28 6.65
N SER A 170 24.01 -15.01 5.40
CA SER A 170 23.48 -13.71 4.97
C SER A 170 21.97 -13.60 5.20
N ARG A 171 21.24 -14.71 5.22
CA ARG A 171 19.78 -14.75 5.43
C ARG A 171 19.37 -14.15 6.76
N GLN A 172 20.09 -14.47 7.83
CA GLN A 172 19.81 -13.93 9.18
C GLN A 172 19.92 -12.40 9.25
N ALA A 173 20.98 -11.83 8.66
CA ALA A 173 21.13 -10.38 8.58
C ALA A 173 20.00 -9.74 7.74
N ALA A 174 19.62 -10.40 6.65
CA ALA A 174 18.61 -9.92 5.74
C ALA A 174 17.18 -10.02 6.33
N LEU A 175 16.88 -11.05 7.13
CA LEU A 175 15.65 -11.15 7.94
C LEU A 175 15.55 -10.01 8.94
N LYS A 176 16.64 -9.76 9.68
CA LYS A 176 16.69 -8.65 10.63
C LYS A 176 16.38 -7.32 9.93
N GLN A 177 17.03 -7.07 8.79
CA GLN A 177 16.78 -5.87 8.02
C GLN A 177 15.31 -5.78 7.55
N SER A 178 14.74 -6.88 7.04
CA SER A 178 13.34 -6.89 6.61
C SER A 178 12.36 -6.60 7.75
N HIS A 179 12.66 -7.05 8.97
CA HIS A 179 11.85 -6.70 10.15
C HIS A 179 11.95 -5.22 10.49
N ASP A 180 13.17 -4.67 10.47
CA ASP A 180 13.43 -3.25 10.71
C ASP A 180 12.72 -2.38 9.65
N ASP A 181 12.78 -2.76 8.37
CA ASP A 181 12.12 -2.06 7.25
C ASP A 181 10.60 -2.07 7.37
N ARG A 182 10.02 -3.21 7.79
CA ARG A 182 8.59 -3.33 8.03
C ARG A 182 8.14 -2.45 9.20
N GLU A 183 8.92 -2.40 10.27
CA GLU A 183 8.64 -1.55 11.41
C GLU A 183 8.78 -0.06 11.04
N ALA A 184 9.83 0.31 10.31
CA ALA A 184 10.04 1.67 9.82
C ALA A 184 8.88 2.12 8.91
N SER A 185 8.47 1.26 7.98
CA SER A 185 7.31 1.49 7.11
C SER A 185 6.03 1.71 7.91
N PHE A 186 5.81 0.92 8.96
CA PHE A 186 4.66 1.07 9.85
C PHE A 186 4.72 2.38 10.64
N ARG A 187 5.89 2.76 11.15
CA ARG A 187 6.09 4.02 11.88
C ARG A 187 5.84 5.23 10.99
N LEU A 188 6.39 5.26 9.77
CA LEU A 188 6.16 6.34 8.80
C LEU A 188 4.69 6.49 8.43
N ARG A 189 3.88 5.42 8.49
CA ARG A 189 2.43 5.52 8.27
C ARG A 189 1.68 6.09 9.46
N LYS A 190 2.05 5.70 10.68
CA LYS A 190 1.44 6.24 11.91
C LYS A 190 1.87 7.67 12.19
N PHE A 191 3.09 8.00 11.82
CA PHE A 191 3.75 9.28 12.07
C PHE A 191 4.48 9.70 10.79
N PRO A 192 3.75 10.16 9.76
CA PRO A 192 4.38 10.65 8.55
C PRO A 192 5.29 11.84 8.88
N PRO A 193 6.47 11.96 8.24
CA PRO A 193 7.30 13.13 8.40
C PRO A 193 6.47 14.37 8.01
N LEU A 194 6.59 15.43 8.80
CA LEU A 194 5.93 16.68 8.49
C LEU A 194 6.42 17.18 7.11
N PRO A 195 5.56 17.86 6.32
CA PRO A 195 6.00 18.54 5.10
C PRO A 195 7.24 19.39 5.40
N GLN A 196 8.22 19.47 4.51
CA GLN A 196 9.47 20.20 4.77
C GLN A 196 9.19 21.64 5.24
N SER A 197 8.22 22.32 4.62
CA SER A 197 7.76 23.66 5.04
C SER A 197 7.23 23.70 6.48
N CYS A 198 6.57 22.64 6.91
CA CYS A 198 6.05 22.50 8.27
C CYS A 198 7.17 22.10 9.24
N SER A 199 8.11 21.25 8.84
CA SER A 199 9.29 20.89 9.62
C SER A 199 10.20 22.08 9.85
N ASP A 200 10.47 22.88 8.81
CA ASP A 200 11.28 24.09 8.89
C ASP A 200 10.59 25.15 9.74
N ALA A 201 9.27 25.35 9.56
CA ALA A 201 8.48 26.24 10.42
C ALA A 201 8.42 25.75 11.88
N LEU A 202 8.31 24.44 12.13
CA LEU A 202 8.34 23.87 13.48
C LEU A 202 9.73 24.08 14.10
N CYS A 203 10.78 23.80 13.34
CA CYS A 203 12.16 24.02 13.74
C CYS A 203 12.42 25.50 14.01
N GLU A 204 11.95 26.43 13.18
CA GLU A 204 12.02 27.88 13.42
C GLU A 204 11.18 28.32 14.62
N CYS A 205 9.99 27.75 14.86
CA CYS A 205 9.19 28.04 16.04
C CYS A 205 9.88 27.54 17.33
N ILE A 206 10.52 26.37 17.28
CA ILE A 206 11.21 25.77 18.42
C ILE A 206 12.56 26.46 18.69
N SER A 207 13.33 26.74 17.63
CA SER A 207 14.68 27.34 17.71
C SER A 207 14.66 28.87 17.75
N GLY A 208 13.61 29.49 17.21
CA GLY A 208 13.36 30.93 17.15
C GLY A 208 12.35 31.40 18.18
N ALA A 209 12.30 30.78 19.36
CA ALA A 209 11.47 31.22 20.48
C ALA A 209 11.85 32.66 20.91
N ARG A 210 11.30 33.66 20.20
CA ARG A 210 11.32 35.05 20.62
C ARG A 210 10.56 35.13 21.96
N PRO A 211 10.97 35.99 22.90
CA PRO A 211 10.25 36.19 24.14
C PRO A 211 8.78 36.49 23.84
N CYS A 212 7.85 35.85 24.55
CA CYS A 212 6.43 36.20 24.44
C CYS A 212 6.27 37.73 24.62
N PRO A 213 5.59 38.45 23.71
CA PRO A 213 5.50 39.91 23.81
C PRO A 213 4.71 40.37 25.05
N GLU A 214 3.88 39.50 25.63
CA GLU A 214 3.10 39.80 26.83
C GLU A 214 3.83 39.44 28.13
N CYS A 215 4.44 38.26 28.23
CA CYS A 215 5.04 37.78 29.48
C CYS A 215 6.57 37.60 29.43
N GLN A 216 7.20 37.86 28.28
CA GLN A 216 8.65 37.78 28.04
C GLN A 216 9.32 36.42 28.33
N GLN A 217 8.55 35.35 28.53
CA GLN A 217 9.11 34.01 28.72
C GLN A 217 9.77 33.50 27.43
N THR A 218 10.91 32.83 27.57
CA THR A 218 11.68 32.19 26.48
C THR A 218 11.63 30.66 26.66
N GLY A 219 11.69 29.90 25.57
CA GLY A 219 11.67 28.43 25.64
C GLY A 219 10.32 27.82 26.04
N THR A 220 10.34 26.61 26.61
CA THR A 220 9.32 25.53 26.76
C THR A 220 7.89 25.88 27.21
N GLY A 221 7.51 27.15 27.32
CA GLY A 221 6.15 27.62 27.62
C GLY A 221 5.22 27.76 26.42
N TRP A 222 5.55 27.20 25.26
CA TRP A 222 4.71 27.22 24.07
C TRP A 222 4.07 25.85 23.85
N THR A 223 2.73 25.82 23.79
CA THR A 223 1.96 24.62 23.44
C THR A 223 1.52 24.74 21.99
N LEU A 224 1.84 23.74 21.16
CA LEU A 224 1.38 23.67 19.78
C LEU A 224 0.00 23.02 19.73
N SER A 225 -0.97 23.71 19.16
CA SER A 225 -2.29 23.16 18.85
C SER A 225 -2.57 23.26 17.36
N PHE A 226 -3.24 22.25 16.82
CA PHE A 226 -3.76 22.27 15.46
C PHE A 226 -5.14 22.92 15.49
N ALA A 227 -5.30 24.10 14.89
CA ALA A 227 -6.60 24.73 14.72
C ALA A 227 -7.18 24.34 13.36
N ALA A 228 -8.15 23.43 13.35
CA ALA A 228 -8.99 23.22 12.16
C ALA A 228 -9.94 24.42 12.01
N HIS A 229 -9.76 25.25 10.99
CA HIS A 229 -10.77 26.25 10.66
C HIS A 229 -11.97 25.54 10.00
N ALA A 230 -13.05 25.37 10.75
CA ALA A 230 -14.36 25.17 10.14
C ALA A 230 -14.82 26.54 9.63
N ALA A 231 -14.84 26.73 8.31
CA ALA A 231 -15.47 27.89 7.71
C ALA A 231 -16.98 27.80 7.96
N GLU A 232 -17.52 28.68 8.82
CA GLU A 232 -18.96 28.83 8.98
C GLU A 232 -19.55 29.45 7.71
N GLY A 233 -20.51 28.74 7.10
CA GLY A 233 -21.47 29.31 6.16
C GLY A 233 -21.08 29.29 4.68
N SER A 234 -21.15 28.12 4.03
CA SER A 234 -21.67 27.97 2.67
C SER A 234 -21.81 26.49 2.33
N ASP A 235 -22.97 26.12 1.76
CA ASP A 235 -23.20 24.80 1.17
C ASP A 235 -22.16 24.56 0.06
N VAL A 236 -21.21 23.65 0.31
CA VAL A 236 -20.24 23.21 -0.69
C VAL A 236 -20.50 21.74 -0.97
N THR A 237 -21.00 21.48 -2.17
CA THR A 237 -21.11 20.16 -2.77
C THR A 237 -19.72 19.58 -3.02
N THR A 238 -19.59 18.27 -2.80
CA THR A 238 -18.33 17.53 -2.88
C THR A 238 -17.85 17.37 -4.33
N SER A 239 -17.11 18.35 -4.87
CA SER A 239 -16.38 18.16 -6.13
C SER A 239 -14.98 18.79 -6.21
N ASP A 240 -14.51 19.55 -5.22
CA ASP A 240 -13.20 20.19 -5.29
C ASP A 240 -12.28 19.76 -4.13
N TYR A 241 -11.67 18.58 -4.26
CA TYR A 241 -10.57 18.13 -3.38
C TYR A 241 -9.21 18.28 -4.09
N GLU A 242 -8.93 19.50 -4.58
CA GLU A 242 -7.57 19.98 -4.89
C GLU A 242 -7.11 21.13 -3.98
N GLY A 243 -7.91 21.55 -3.00
CA GLY A 243 -7.55 22.55 -2.00
C GLY A 243 -7.22 21.91 -0.65
N GLY A 244 -5.94 21.85 -0.29
CA GLY A 244 -5.52 21.41 1.04
C GLY A 244 -6.17 22.28 2.12
N THR A 245 -6.81 21.63 3.10
CA THR A 245 -7.13 22.29 4.37
C THR A 245 -5.80 22.57 5.05
N THR A 246 -5.32 23.82 4.99
CA THR A 246 -4.14 24.24 5.74
C THR A 246 -4.49 24.20 7.23
N ALA A 247 -4.14 23.10 7.90
CA ALA A 247 -4.11 23.08 9.35
C ALA A 247 -3.04 24.08 9.79
N ALA A 248 -3.47 25.27 10.21
CA ALA A 248 -2.55 26.26 10.75
C ALA A 248 -2.08 25.78 12.13
N LEU A 249 -0.78 25.53 12.27
CA LEU A 249 -0.16 25.29 13.56
C LEU A 249 -0.18 26.59 14.36
N GLN A 250 -0.89 26.59 15.49
CA GLN A 250 -0.98 27.73 16.38
C GLN A 250 -0.13 27.46 17.62
N ALA A 251 0.85 28.31 17.89
CA ALA A 251 1.64 28.26 19.12
C ALA A 251 1.00 29.18 20.17
N THR A 252 0.63 28.62 21.32
CA THR A 252 0.04 29.37 22.43
C THR A 252 0.98 29.39 23.62
N CYS A 253 1.28 30.58 24.15
CA CYS A 253 2.09 30.74 25.36
C CYS A 253 1.28 30.35 26.60
N VAL A 254 1.94 29.95 27.70
CA VAL A 254 1.29 29.68 29.01
C VAL A 254 0.42 30.87 29.49
N CYS A 255 0.74 32.10 29.12
CA CYS A 255 -0.08 33.28 29.47
C CYS A 255 -1.32 33.48 28.59
N GLY A 256 -1.53 32.64 27.57
CA GLY A 256 -2.65 32.72 26.62
C GLY A 256 -2.34 33.46 25.31
N ALA A 257 -1.16 34.08 25.18
CA ALA A 257 -0.76 34.78 23.96
C ALA A 257 -0.61 33.81 22.77
N VAL A 258 -1.17 34.19 21.61
CA VAL A 258 -1.15 33.37 20.39
C VAL A 258 -0.15 33.93 19.39
N LEU A 259 0.83 33.12 18.99
CA LEU A 259 1.69 33.39 17.84
C LEU A 259 0.95 32.96 16.57
N ARG A 260 0.50 33.93 15.78
CA ARG A 260 -0.02 33.69 14.42
C ARG A 260 1.16 33.78 13.45
N SER A 261 1.36 32.75 12.62
CA SER A 261 2.19 32.92 11.42
C SER A 261 1.59 34.05 10.57
N LYS A 262 2.42 34.96 10.06
CA LYS A 262 1.97 35.86 9.00
C LYS A 262 1.74 35.08 7.72
#